data_AF-A0A413RKR6-F1
#
_entry.id   AF-A0A413RKR6-F1
#
_cell.length_a   1.000
_cell.length_b   1.000
_cell.length_c   1.000
_cell.angle_alpha   90.00
_cell.angle_beta   90.00
_cell.angle_gamma   90.00
#
_symmetry.space_group_name_H-M   'P 1'
#
loop_
_entity.id
_entity.type
_entity.pdbx_description
1 polymer ?
#
loop_
_entity_poly.entity_id
_entity_poly.type
_entity_poly.pdbx_seq_one_letter_code
_entity_poly.pdbx_strand_id
1 'polypeptide(L)' 'MIDPVLALVAPMSVLALAALTLGGLNAFQAVAGKRLSKEPSMRSDAVMRRQSATAGVVLVALSVLLMAMLGAMLTVR' A
#
# COMPACT_ATOMS: atom_id res chain seq x y z
N MET A 1 -15.87 18.14 -22.83
CA MET A 1 -15.60 16.69 -22.71
C MET A 1 -14.48 16.52 -21.70
N ILE A 2 -14.68 15.76 -20.62
CA ILE A 2 -13.59 15.43 -19.69
C ILE A 2 -12.80 14.29 -20.30
N ASP A 3 -11.49 14.44 -20.30
CA ASP A 3 -10.57 13.52 -20.93
C ASP A 3 -10.44 12.22 -20.09
N PRO A 4 -10.77 11.03 -20.62
CA PRO A 4 -11.00 9.83 -19.81
C PRO A 4 -9.82 9.39 -18.93
N VAL A 5 -8.57 9.55 -19.34
CA VAL A 5 -7.40 9.25 -18.47
C VAL A 5 -7.25 10.28 -17.36
N LEU A 6 -7.55 11.56 -17.56
CA LEU A 6 -7.53 12.56 -16.47
C LEU A 6 -8.55 12.24 -15.38
N ALA A 7 -9.69 11.63 -15.75
CA ALA A 7 -10.68 11.14 -14.79
C ALA A 7 -10.16 9.93 -13.96
N LEU A 8 -9.19 9.17 -14.47
CA LEU A 8 -8.60 7.99 -13.80
C LEU A 8 -7.35 8.33 -12.98
N VAL A 9 -6.64 9.42 -13.30
CA VAL A 9 -5.42 9.85 -12.59
C VAL A 9 -5.68 10.10 -11.11
N ALA A 10 -6.74 10.85 -10.78
CA ALA A 10 -7.07 11.19 -9.40
C ALA A 10 -7.34 9.95 -8.51
N PRO A 11 -8.27 9.03 -8.86
CA PRO A 11 -8.51 7.85 -8.02
C PRO A 11 -7.30 6.91 -7.94
N MET A 12 -6.54 6.75 -9.03
CA MET A 12 -5.32 5.92 -9.01
C MET A 12 -4.23 6.49 -8.12
N SER A 13 -4.06 7.82 -8.10
CA SER A 13 -3.08 8.49 -7.24
C SER A 13 -3.45 8.33 -5.76
N VAL A 14 -4.74 8.48 -5.43
CA VAL A 14 -5.25 8.27 -4.07
C VAL A 14 -5.05 6.82 -3.62
N LEU A 15 -5.35 5.84 -4.49
CA LEU A 15 -5.16 4.42 -4.18
C LEU A 15 -3.69 4.07 -3.96
N ALA A 16 -2.79 4.56 -4.81
CA ALA A 16 -1.36 4.32 -4.66
C ALA A 16 -0.80 4.93 -3.37
N LEU A 17 -1.25 6.13 -3.00
CA LEU A 17 -0.85 6.80 -1.75
C LEU A 17 -1.38 6.04 -0.53
N ALA A 18 -2.63 5.57 -0.57
CA ALA A 18 -3.21 4.76 0.49
C ALA A 18 -2.47 3.42 0.66
N ALA A 19 -2.15 2.75 -0.44
CA ALA A 19 -1.38 1.51 -0.44
C ALA A 19 0.04 1.73 0.12
N LEU A 20 0.73 2.81 -0.26
CA LEU A 20 2.04 3.15 0.28
C LEU A 20 1.99 3.39 1.79
N THR A 21 0.98 4.14 2.25
CA THR A 21 0.80 4.46 3.67
C THR A 21 0.52 3.20 4.49
N LEU A 22 -0.43 2.37 4.05
CA LEU A 22 -0.76 1.09 4.70
C LEU A 22 0.42 0.12 4.66
N GLY A 23 1.16 0.10 3.55
CA GLY A 23 2.38 -0.69 3.39
C GLY A 23 3.45 -0.29 4.41
N GLY A 24 3.70 1.02 4.55
CA GLY A 24 4.63 1.58 5.54
C GLY A 24 4.23 1.28 6.98
N LEU A 25 2.95 1.40 7.33
CA LEU A 25 2.44 1.07 8.66
C LEU A 25 2.62 -0.43 8.98
N ASN A 26 2.38 -1.32 8.01
CA ASN A 26 2.59 -2.75 8.19
C ASN A 26 4.07 -3.12 8.30
N ALA A 27 4.93 -2.52 7.48
CA ALA A 27 6.37 -2.68 7.59
C ALA A 27 6.90 -2.20 8.95
N PHE A 28 6.42 -1.05 9.44
CA PHE A 28 6.77 -0.54 10.76
C PHE A 28 6.34 -1.49 11.89
N GLN A 29 5.12 -2.03 11.85
CA GLN A 29 4.65 -3.02 12.83
C GLN A 29 5.52 -4.28 12.85
N ALA A 30 5.97 -4.74 11.68
CA ALA A 30 6.87 -5.87 11.58
C ALA A 30 8.25 -5.59 12.20
N VAL A 31 8.83 -4.42 11.90
CA VAL A 31 10.16 -4.03 12.37
C VAL A 31 10.13 -3.69 13.87
N ALA A 32 9.28 -2.75 14.28
CA ALA A 32 9.20 -2.29 15.67
C ALA A 32 8.57 -3.33 16.61
N GLY A 33 7.84 -4.31 16.08
CA GLY A 33 7.14 -5.34 16.86
C GLY A 33 5.98 -4.79 17.69
N LYS A 34 5.63 -3.51 17.53
CA LYS A 34 4.51 -2.87 18.24
C LYS A 34 3.23 -3.06 17.45
N ARG A 35 2.19 -3.57 18.10
CA ARG A 35 0.83 -3.67 17.55
C ARG A 35 0.21 -2.28 17.44
N LEU A 36 -0.34 -1.95 16.27
CA LEU A 36 -1.20 -0.76 16.12
C LEU A 36 -2.61 -1.01 16.66
N SER A 37 -3.11 -2.25 16.59
CA SER A 37 -4.38 -2.63 17.21
C SER A 37 -4.22 -2.97 18.70
N LYS A 38 -5.17 -2.49 19.51
CA LYS A 38 -5.29 -2.82 20.95
C LYS A 38 -6.18 -4.02 21.22
N GLU A 39 -6.73 -4.63 20.18
CA GLU A 39 -7.69 -5.71 20.30
C GLU A 39 -6.98 -7.03 20.66
N PRO A 40 -7.50 -7.79 21.63
CA PRO A 40 -6.90 -9.06 22.01
C PRO A 40 -6.92 -10.01 20.82
N SER A 41 -5.75 -10.53 20.44
CA SER A 41 -5.66 -11.50 19.35
C SER A 41 -5.00 -12.79 19.82
N MET A 42 -5.60 -13.90 19.43
CA MET A 42 -5.11 -15.26 19.71
C MET A 42 -3.88 -15.63 18.84
N ARG A 43 -3.47 -14.77 17.90
CA ARG A 43 -2.27 -14.99 17.07
C ARG A 43 -1.00 -14.65 17.85
N SER A 44 -0.04 -15.57 17.80
CA SER A 44 1.33 -15.35 18.24
C SER A 44 1.95 -14.11 17.59
N ASP A 45 2.70 -13.32 18.36
CA ASP A 45 3.38 -12.12 17.88
C ASP A 45 4.38 -12.42 16.76
N ALA A 46 5.00 -13.60 16.74
CA ALA A 46 5.88 -14.03 15.67
C ALA A 46 5.13 -14.20 14.33
N VAL A 47 3.92 -14.77 14.38
CA VAL A 47 3.05 -14.93 13.20
C VAL A 47 2.57 -13.57 12.70
N MET A 48 2.17 -12.69 13.63
CA MET A 48 1.72 -11.35 13.30
C MET A 48 2.83 -10.52 12.63
N ARG A 49 4.05 -10.51 13.18
CA ARG A 49 5.17 -9.77 12.58
C ARG A 49 5.49 -10.23 11.17
N ARG A 50 5.44 -11.55 10.90
CA ARG A 50 5.62 -12.11 9.55
C ARG A 50 4.50 -11.66 8.61
N GLN A 51 3.24 -11.73 9.05
CA GLN A 51 2.11 -11.30 8.22
C GLN A 51 2.14 -9.81 7.91
N SER A 52 2.46 -8.96 8.90
CA SER A 52 2.64 -7.53 8.69
C SER A 52 3.84 -7.22 7.79
N ALA A 53 4.94 -7.97 7.89
CA ALA A 53 6.07 -7.80 6.98
C ALA A 53 5.66 -8.08 5.52
N THR A 54 5.01 -9.22 5.28
CA THR A 54 4.54 -9.61 3.95
C THR A 54 3.51 -8.63 3.41
N ALA A 55 2.51 -8.25 4.22
CA ALA A 55 1.50 -7.27 3.81
C ALA A 55 2.13 -5.91 3.49
N GLY A 56 3.12 -5.48 4.30
CA GLY A 56 3.87 -4.24 4.06
C GLY A 56 4.57 -4.24 2.71
N VAL A 57 5.35 -5.29 2.43
CA VAL A 57 6.09 -5.44 1.16
C VAL A 57 5.13 -5.48 -0.03
N VAL A 58 4.05 -6.25 0.05
CA VAL A 58 3.08 -6.40 -1.06
C VAL A 58 2.40 -5.07 -1.37
N LEU A 59 1.95 -4.32 -0.35
CA LEU A 59 1.27 -3.04 -0.55
C LEU A 59 2.21 -1.97 -1.13
N VAL A 60 3.47 -1.91 -0.68
CA VAL A 60 4.48 -1.01 -1.25
C VAL A 60 4.75 -1.37 -2.71
N ALA A 61 4.94 -2.65 -3.03
CA ALA A 61 5.15 -3.09 -4.40
C ALA A 61 3.96 -2.75 -5.32
N LEU A 62 2.72 -2.94 -4.85
CA LEU A 62 1.51 -2.55 -5.57
C LEU A 62 1.44 -1.03 -5.82
N SER A 63 1.82 -0.21 -4.84
CA SER A 63 1.88 1.25 -5.01
C SER A 63 2.87 1.66 -6.10
N VAL A 64 4.07 1.05 -6.11
CA VAL A 64 5.09 1.30 -7.15
C VAL A 64 4.58 0.89 -8.53
N LEU A 65 3.92 -0.27 -8.65
CA LEU A 65 3.35 -0.73 -9.91
C LEU A 65 2.24 0.20 -10.43
N LEU A 66 1.34 0.65 -9.55
CA LEU A 66 0.28 1.62 -9.90
C LEU A 66 0.86 2.94 -10.39
N MET A 67 1.90 3.46 -9.72
CA MET A 67 2.58 4.68 -10.13
C MET A 67 3.31 4.51 -11.47
N ALA A 68 3.96 3.37 -11.70
CA ALA A 68 4.61 3.06 -12.98
C ALA A 68 3.59 2.98 -14.12
N MET A 69 2.45 2.30 -13.91
CA MET A 69 1.37 2.24 -14.90
C MET A 69 0.80 3.62 -15.21
N LEU A 70 0.56 4.44 -14.17
CA LEU A 70 0.06 5.80 -14.35
C LEU A 70 1.05 6.65 -15.16
N GLY A 71 2.34 6.58 -14.85
CA GLY A 71 3.40 7.24 -15.60
C GLY A 71 3.41 6.81 -17.07
N ALA A 72 3.32 5.50 -17.34
CA ALA A 72 3.25 4.98 -18.71
C ALA A 72 2.04 5.52 -19.49
N MET A 73 0.85 5.54 -18.88
CA MET A 73 -0.36 6.09 -19.50
C MET A 73 -0.24 7.58 -19.82
N LEU A 74 0.45 8.35 -18.98
CA LEU A 74 0.69 9.77 -19.20
C LEU A 74 1.74 10.02 -20.30
N THR A 75 2.73 9.14 -20.45
CA THR A 75 3.77 9.26 -21.50
C THR A 75 3.30 8.85 -22.89
N VAL A 76 2.33 7.92 -22.98
CA VAL A 76 1.78 7.42 -24.26
C VAL A 76 0.71 8.36 -24.83
N ARG A 77 0.27 9.33 -24.03
CA ARG A 77 -0.76 10.30 -24.40
C ARG A 77 -0.20 11.50 -25.14
#